data_AF-Q894E9-F1
#
_entry.id   AF-Q894E9-F1
#
_cell.length_a   1.000
_cell.length_b   1.000
_cell.length_c   1.000
_cell.angle_alpha   90.00
_cell.angle_beta   90.00
_cell.angle_gamma   90.00
#
_symmetry.space_group_name_H-M   'P 1'
#
loop_
_entity.id
_entity.type
_entity.pdbx_description
1 polymer ?
#
loop_
_entity_poly.entity_id
_entity_poly.type
_entity_poly.pdbx_seq_one_letter_code
_entity_poly.pdbx_strand_id
1 'polypeptide(L)'
;MKRGFTLIETIIAVSISFIVLLCGIKFLGIYTRIYKDTGYRCLQEFYINEAFIFIEEKVKEAEEVQIYTDNKGEKSIQLKFERENNYIRKKEGKLVISYYKFNSPHNNNIILELEEFKLEQVDNLMYVTIKNKRGKGYTRCFCLKEKKVI
;
A
#
# COMPACT_ATOMS: atom_id res chain seq x y z
N MET A 1 -49.66 46.82 15.88
CA MET A 1 -49.90 45.73 14.89
C MET A 1 -48.55 45.17 14.45
N LYS A 2 -48.32 43.86 14.61
CA LYS A 2 -47.13 43.21 14.05
C LYS A 2 -47.35 43.13 12.52
N ARG A 3 -46.50 43.78 11.72
CA ARG A 3 -46.54 43.64 10.25
C ARG A 3 -46.08 42.22 9.92
N GLY A 4 -46.94 41.44 9.28
CA GLY A 4 -46.59 40.11 8.77
C GLY A 4 -45.77 40.21 7.48
N PHE A 5 -45.16 39.10 7.07
CA PHE A 5 -44.46 39.00 5.79
C PHE A 5 -45.44 38.93 4.63
N THR A 6 -45.09 39.55 3.51
CA THR A 6 -45.84 39.41 2.26
C THR A 6 -45.54 38.08 1.59
N LEU A 7 -46.48 37.59 0.78
CA LEU A 7 -46.34 36.33 0.04
C LEU A 7 -45.14 36.34 -0.93
N ILE A 8 -44.78 37.51 -1.47
CA ILE A 8 -43.63 37.66 -2.37
C ILE A 8 -42.32 37.56 -1.58
N GLU A 9 -42.24 38.20 -0.41
CA GLU A 9 -41.06 38.11 0.46
C GLU A 9 -40.78 36.68 0.91
N THR A 10 -41.83 35.91 1.22
CA THR A 10 -41.66 34.50 1.59
C THR A 10 -41.17 33.64 0.41
N ILE A 11 -41.69 33.85 -0.80
CA ILE A 11 -41.21 33.14 -2.00
C ILE A 11 -39.73 33.45 -2.25
N ILE A 12 -39.33 34.73 -2.21
CA ILE A 12 -37.94 35.13 -2.42
C ILE A 12 -37.02 34.52 -1.34
N ALA A 13 -37.43 34.57 -0.07
CA ALA A 13 -36.66 34.00 1.03
C ALA A 13 -36.47 32.48 0.89
N VAL A 14 -37.50 31.76 0.47
CA VAL A 14 -37.42 30.32 0.21
C VAL A 14 -36.50 30.03 -0.99
N SER A 15 -36.61 30.79 -2.08
CA SER A 15 -35.73 30.64 -3.25
C SER A 15 -34.25 30.84 -2.91
N ILE A 16 -33.93 31.89 -2.15
CA ILE A 16 -32.55 32.14 -1.68
C ILE A 16 -32.07 30.98 -0.80
N SER A 17 -32.93 30.50 0.13
CA SER A 17 -32.62 29.37 1.01
C SER A 17 -32.30 28.10 0.22
N PHE A 18 -33.05 27.82 -0.85
CA PHE A 18 -32.80 26.69 -1.73
C PHE A 18 -31.47 26.80 -2.48
N ILE A 19 -31.11 27.99 -2.98
CA ILE A 19 -29.83 28.21 -3.65
C ILE A 19 -28.67 27.91 -2.67
N VAL A 20 -28.76 28.42 -1.44
CA VAL A 20 -27.76 28.17 -0.40
C VAL A 20 -27.68 26.67 -0.06
N LEU A 21 -28.83 26.00 0.06
CA LEU A 21 -28.89 24.56 0.33
C LEU A 21 -28.21 23.74 -0.78
N LEU A 22 -28.52 24.05 -2.05
CA LEU A 22 -27.94 23.35 -3.21
C LEU A 22 -26.42 23.54 -3.30
N CYS A 23 -25.93 24.75 -3.00
CA CYS A 23 -24.50 24.99 -2.86
C CYS A 23 -23.89 24.10 -1.77
N GLY A 24 -24.54 24.01 -0.60
CA GLY A 24 -24.12 23.16 0.51
C GLY A 24 -24.02 21.68 0.12
N ILE A 25 -25.04 21.14 -0.56
CA ILE A 25 -25.06 19.75 -1.03
C ILE A 25 -23.91 19.47 -2.02
N LYS A 26 -23.65 20.41 -2.94
CA LYS A 26 -22.54 20.28 -3.89
C LYS A 26 -21.19 20.21 -3.20
N PHE A 27 -20.95 21.08 -2.22
CA PHE A 27 -19.71 21.05 -1.43
C PHE A 27 -19.59 19.75 -0.65
N LEU A 28 -20.65 19.29 0.01
CA LEU A 28 -20.65 18.02 0.74
C LEU A 28 -20.25 16.85 -0.16
N GLY A 29 -20.77 16.79 -1.39
CA GLY A 29 -20.42 15.76 -2.37
C GLY A 29 -18.94 15.78 -2.75
N ILE A 30 -18.39 16.96 -3.01
CA ILE A 30 -16.97 17.15 -3.34
C ILE A 30 -16.09 16.71 -2.16
N TYR A 31 -16.37 17.20 -0.96
CA TYR A 31 -15.59 16.87 0.23
C TYR A 31 -15.66 15.38 0.57
N THR A 32 -16.82 14.75 0.43
CA THR A 32 -16.95 13.30 0.68
C THR A 32 -16.10 12.49 -0.29
N ARG A 33 -16.03 12.91 -1.56
CA ARG A 33 -15.19 12.26 -2.56
C ARG A 33 -13.71 12.42 -2.23
N ILE A 34 -13.28 13.64 -1.91
CA ILE A 34 -11.88 13.93 -1.53
C ILE A 34 -11.49 13.15 -0.28
N TYR A 35 -12.36 13.12 0.73
CA TYR A 35 -12.13 12.40 1.98
C TYR A 35 -11.94 10.91 1.73
N LYS A 36 -12.81 10.27 0.94
CA LYS A 36 -12.68 8.85 0.59
C LYS A 36 -11.39 8.54 -0.17
N ASP A 37 -11.05 9.37 -1.15
CA ASP A 37 -9.84 9.18 -1.95
C ASP A 37 -8.57 9.36 -1.11
N THR A 38 -8.54 10.41 -0.27
CA THR A 38 -7.42 10.66 0.65
C THR A 38 -7.28 9.55 1.68
N GLY A 39 -8.39 9.11 2.29
CA GLY A 39 -8.39 8.01 3.25
C GLY A 39 -7.85 6.71 2.64
N TYR A 40 -8.26 6.39 1.41
CA TYR A 40 -7.73 5.22 0.70
C TYR A 40 -6.24 5.35 0.42
N ARG A 41 -5.76 6.52 -0.03
CA ARG A 41 -4.33 6.76 -0.26
C ARG A 41 -3.50 6.64 1.02
N CYS A 42 -3.94 7.23 2.12
CA CYS A 42 -3.27 7.12 3.41
C CYS A 42 -3.20 5.66 3.88
N LEU A 43 -4.28 4.90 3.73
CA LEU A 43 -4.30 3.48 4.09
C LEU A 43 -3.34 2.65 3.22
N GLN A 44 -3.24 2.95 1.93
CA GLN A 44 -2.28 2.28 1.05
C GLN A 44 -0.83 2.60 1.42
N GLU A 45 -0.53 3.87 1.69
CA GLU A 45 0.81 4.29 2.14
C GLU A 45 1.19 3.60 3.45
N PHE A 46 0.24 3.51 4.39
CA PHE A 46 0.42 2.76 5.64
C PHE A 46 0.76 1.29 5.38
N TYR A 47 -0.03 0.57 4.58
CA TYR A 47 0.26 -0.85 4.32
C TYR A 47 1.56 -1.10 3.58
N ILE A 48 1.95 -0.21 2.66
CA ILE A 48 3.25 -0.30 1.98
C ILE A 48 4.38 -0.06 2.99
N ASN A 49 4.23 0.92 3.88
CA ASN A 49 5.21 1.18 4.94
C ASN A 49 5.35 -0.03 5.89
N GLU A 50 4.24 -0.60 6.34
CA GLU A 50 4.24 -1.81 7.18
C GLU A 50 4.88 -3.00 6.45
N ALA A 51 4.61 -3.16 5.16
CA ALA A 51 5.25 -4.20 4.36
C ALA A 51 6.78 -4.01 4.31
N PHE A 52 7.26 -2.77 4.16
CA PHE A 52 8.69 -2.51 4.20
C PHE A 52 9.30 -2.78 5.58
N ILE A 53 8.64 -2.39 6.67
CA ILE A 53 9.09 -2.68 8.03
C ILE A 53 9.19 -4.19 8.24
N PHE A 54 8.16 -4.93 7.83
CA PHE A 54 8.14 -6.38 7.91
C PHE A 54 9.27 -7.03 7.10
N ILE A 55 9.50 -6.58 5.86
CA ILE A 55 10.60 -7.07 5.03
C ILE A 55 11.94 -6.77 5.71
N GLU A 56 12.14 -5.56 6.22
CA GLU A 56 13.36 -5.15 6.89
C GLU A 56 13.65 -6.02 8.12
N GLU A 57 12.64 -6.25 8.95
CA GLU A 57 12.72 -7.12 10.12
C GLU A 57 13.13 -8.54 9.72
N LYS A 58 12.47 -9.12 8.71
CA LYS A 58 12.80 -10.47 8.23
C LYS A 58 14.18 -10.57 7.58
N VAL A 59 14.64 -9.53 6.89
CA VAL A 59 16.00 -9.45 6.35
C VAL A 59 17.03 -9.36 7.48
N LYS A 60 16.75 -8.63 8.56
CA LYS A 60 17.64 -8.52 9.72
C LYS A 60 17.70 -9.81 10.54
N GLU A 61 16.59 -10.52 10.69
CA GLU A 61 16.50 -11.80 11.40
C GLU A 61 17.22 -12.92 10.65
N ALA A 62 17.16 -12.93 9.31
CA ALA A 62 17.77 -13.96 8.51
C ALA A 62 19.30 -14.02 8.68
N GLU A 63 19.85 -15.23 8.56
CA GLU A 63 21.29 -15.47 8.54
C GLU A 63 21.89 -15.06 7.20
N GLU A 64 21.21 -15.43 6.11
CA GLU A 64 21.59 -15.08 4.75
C GLU A 64 20.37 -14.62 3.96
N VAL A 65 20.55 -13.58 3.17
CA VAL A 65 19.53 -13.03 2.28
C VAL A 65 20.07 -13.02 0.86
N GLN A 66 19.29 -13.57 -0.06
CA GLN A 66 19.66 -13.63 -1.48
C GLN A 66 18.46 -13.26 -2.35
N ILE A 67 18.72 -12.68 -3.54
CA ILE A 67 17.68 -12.53 -4.56
C ILE A 67 17.56 -13.84 -5.33
N TYR A 68 16.43 -14.52 -5.17
CA TYR A 68 16.08 -15.71 -5.94
C TYR A 68 15.28 -15.31 -7.17
N THR A 69 15.72 -15.74 -8.35
CA THR A 69 14.99 -15.55 -9.61
C THR A 69 14.34 -16.87 -10.00
N ASP A 70 13.04 -16.86 -10.22
CA ASP A 70 12.30 -18.04 -10.63
C ASP A 70 12.46 -18.34 -12.14
N ASN A 71 11.90 -19.46 -12.59
CA ASN A 71 11.97 -19.88 -14.00
C ASN A 71 11.26 -18.92 -14.97
N LYS A 72 10.42 -17.99 -14.46
CA LYS A 72 9.71 -16.98 -15.25
C LYS A 72 10.46 -15.64 -15.26
N GLY A 73 11.61 -15.56 -14.60
CA GLY A 73 12.37 -14.32 -14.42
C GLY A 73 11.82 -13.40 -13.34
N GLU A 74 10.85 -13.84 -12.54
CA GLU A 74 10.35 -13.06 -11.41
C GLU A 74 11.34 -13.17 -10.24
N LYS A 75 11.76 -12.01 -9.72
CA LYS A 75 12.65 -11.92 -8.57
C LYS A 75 11.88 -12.00 -7.27
N SER A 76 12.48 -12.65 -6.28
CA SER A 76 11.98 -12.80 -4.92
C SER A 76 13.13 -12.70 -3.92
N ILE A 77 12.78 -12.42 -2.66
CA ILE A 77 13.75 -12.40 -1.56
C ILE A 77 13.74 -13.78 -0.93
N GLN A 78 14.88 -14.48 -1.00
CA GLN A 78 15.11 -15.70 -0.24
C GLN A 78 15.76 -15.35 1.09
N LEU A 79 15.14 -15.80 2.18
CA LEU A 79 15.59 -15.63 3.55
C LEU A 79 15.99 -17.01 4.08
N LYS A 80 17.26 -17.20 4.41
CA LYS A 80 17.76 -18.44 5.02
C LYS A 80 17.86 -18.30 6.52
N PHE A 81 17.35 -19.32 7.21
CA PHE A 81 17.47 -19.56 8.64
C PHE A 81 18.08 -20.97 8.82
N GLU A 82 18.64 -21.28 9.99
CA GLU A 82 19.42 -22.50 10.26
C GLU A 82 18.81 -23.80 9.69
N ARG A 83 17.47 -23.90 9.68
CA ARG A 83 16.74 -25.11 9.24
C ARG A 83 15.68 -24.86 8.19
N GLU A 84 15.47 -23.61 7.78
CA GLU A 84 14.29 -23.22 6.99
C GLU A 84 14.62 -22.10 5.99
N ASN A 85 13.98 -22.15 4.83
CA ASN A 85 14.07 -21.11 3.82
C ASN A 85 12.70 -20.49 3.61
N ASN A 86 12.60 -19.18 3.82
CA ASN A 86 11.38 -18.41 3.57
C ASN A 86 11.57 -17.53 2.33
N TYR A 87 10.48 -17.24 1.64
CA TYR A 87 10.52 -16.49 0.38
C TYR A 87 9.49 -15.38 0.38
N ILE A 88 9.93 -14.14 0.24
CA ILE A 88 9.04 -13.00 0.00
C ILE A 88 8.91 -12.80 -1.51
N ARG A 89 7.70 -13.01 -2.04
CA ARG A 89 7.46 -13.05 -3.48
C ARG A 89 6.09 -12.53 -3.88
N LYS A 90 5.95 -12.22 -5.16
CA LYS A 90 4.66 -11.98 -5.79
C LYS A 90 3.94 -13.32 -6.01
N LYS A 91 2.64 -13.36 -5.70
CA LYS A 91 1.75 -14.47 -6.01
C LYS A 91 0.35 -13.93 -6.29
N GLU A 92 -0.20 -14.18 -7.47
CA GLU A 92 -1.60 -13.83 -7.82
C GLU A 92 -1.97 -12.36 -7.56
N GLY A 93 -1.04 -11.43 -7.81
CA GLY A 93 -1.25 -10.00 -7.54
C GLY A 93 -1.21 -9.62 -6.07
N LYS A 94 -0.63 -10.47 -5.21
CA LYS A 94 -0.36 -10.23 -3.79
C LYS A 94 1.13 -10.30 -3.52
N LEU A 95 1.59 -9.61 -2.48
CA LEU A 95 2.90 -9.85 -1.88
C LEU A 95 2.71 -10.83 -0.74
N VAL A 96 3.44 -11.94 -0.77
CA VAL A 96 3.32 -13.01 0.22
C VAL A 96 4.68 -13.43 0.74
N ILE A 97 4.69 -13.95 1.97
CA ILE A 97 5.81 -14.75 2.48
C ILE A 97 5.41 -16.22 2.41
N SER A 98 6.20 -17.01 1.69
CA SER A 98 6.09 -18.46 1.57
C SER A 98 7.07 -19.13 2.53
N TYR A 99 6.58 -20.04 3.36
CA TYR A 99 7.42 -20.73 4.34
C TYR A 99 8.00 -22.03 3.80
N TYR A 100 9.22 -22.37 4.21
CA TYR A 100 9.98 -23.59 3.88
C TYR A 100 10.43 -23.75 2.42
N LYS A 101 9.58 -23.41 1.45
CA LYS A 101 9.84 -23.56 0.00
C LYS A 101 9.19 -22.46 -0.82
N PHE A 102 9.77 -22.13 -1.97
CA PHE A 102 9.29 -21.05 -2.86
C PHE A 102 7.81 -21.24 -3.26
N ASN A 103 7.42 -22.45 -3.67
CA ASN A 103 6.05 -22.80 -4.04
C ASN A 103 5.27 -23.45 -2.88
N SER A 104 5.50 -22.99 -1.65
CA SER A 104 4.77 -23.51 -0.49
C SER A 104 3.27 -23.22 -0.59
N PRO A 105 2.38 -24.14 -0.18
CA PRO A 105 0.98 -23.79 0.05
C PRO A 105 0.84 -22.90 1.31
N HIS A 106 1.77 -23.01 2.27
CA HIS A 106 1.78 -22.22 3.49
C HIS A 106 2.34 -20.82 3.20
N ASN A 107 1.42 -19.87 3.01
CA ASN A 107 1.75 -18.48 2.70
C ASN A 107 0.95 -17.53 3.58
N ASN A 108 1.59 -16.45 4.03
CA ASN A 108 0.91 -15.32 4.63
C ASN A 108 0.95 -14.11 3.70
N ASN A 109 -0.14 -13.36 3.65
CA ASN A 109 -0.23 -12.15 2.84
C ASN A 109 0.43 -10.99 3.59
N ILE A 110 1.29 -10.27 2.88
CA ILE A 110 1.86 -8.99 3.33
C ILE A 110 1.04 -7.85 2.71
N ILE A 111 0.77 -7.93 1.39
CA ILE A 111 -0.04 -6.95 0.64
C ILE A 111 -1.03 -7.70 -0.25
N LEU A 112 -2.30 -7.24 -0.26
CA LEU A 112 -3.38 -7.87 -1.02
C LEU A 112 -3.55 -7.35 -2.46
N GLU A 113 -3.20 -6.10 -2.73
CA GLU A 113 -3.44 -5.44 -4.04
C GLU A 113 -2.14 -4.95 -4.69
N LEU A 114 -1.24 -5.88 -4.98
CA LEU A 114 0.06 -5.61 -5.58
C LEU A 114 -0.04 -5.54 -7.11
N GLU A 115 0.46 -4.44 -7.67
CA GLU A 115 0.70 -4.29 -9.11
C GLU A 115 2.11 -4.78 -9.45
N GLU A 116 3.10 -4.31 -8.69
CA GLU A 116 4.51 -4.47 -9.01
C GLU A 116 5.33 -4.74 -7.74
N PHE A 117 6.22 -5.72 -7.85
CA PHE A 117 7.25 -6.01 -6.87
C PHE A 117 8.56 -6.21 -7.63
N LYS A 118 9.52 -5.32 -7.42
CA LYS A 118 10.81 -5.33 -8.10
C LYS A 118 11.94 -5.33 -7.08
N LEU A 119 12.97 -6.10 -7.40
CA LEU A 119 14.18 -6.25 -6.61
C LEU A 119 15.40 -5.96 -7.46
N GLU A 120 16.24 -5.07 -6.96
CA GLU A 120 17.52 -4.70 -7.55
C GLU A 120 18.58 -4.78 -6.46
N GLN A 121 19.71 -5.42 -6.75
CA GLN A 121 20.85 -5.47 -5.85
C GLN A 121 21.98 -4.65 -6.46
N VAL A 122 22.53 -3.75 -5.65
CA VAL A 122 23.74 -2.98 -5.95
C VAL A 122 24.66 -3.16 -4.75
N ASP A 123 25.79 -3.83 -4.97
CA ASP A 123 26.73 -4.20 -3.92
C ASP A 123 26.06 -4.95 -2.74
N ASN A 124 26.12 -4.38 -1.54
CA ASN A 124 25.52 -4.89 -0.31
C ASN A 124 24.13 -4.30 -0.02
N LEU A 125 23.53 -3.57 -0.97
CA LEU A 125 22.20 -2.97 -0.84
C LEU A 125 21.19 -3.70 -1.72
N MET A 126 20.03 -4.02 -1.14
CA MET A 126 18.87 -4.51 -1.85
C MET A 126 17.81 -3.42 -1.91
N TYR A 127 17.52 -2.95 -3.11
CA TYR A 127 16.42 -2.03 -3.40
C TYR A 127 15.15 -2.83 -3.66
N VAL A 128 14.11 -2.53 -2.89
CA VAL A 128 12.80 -3.14 -2.98
C VAL A 128 11.80 -2.08 -3.41
N THR A 129 11.19 -2.29 -4.56
CA THR A 129 10.15 -1.42 -5.10
C THR A 129 8.80 -2.14 -5.01
N ILE A 130 7.84 -1.51 -4.35
CA ILE A 130 6.47 -1.99 -4.17
C ILE A 130 5.52 -0.96 -4.77
N LYS A 131 4.64 -1.41 -5.66
CA LYS A 131 3.56 -0.59 -6.23
C LYS A 131 2.23 -1.31 -6.06
N ASN A 132 1.25 -0.62 -5.48
CA ASN A 132 -0.13 -1.07 -5.45
C ASN A 132 -0.89 -0.62 -6.71
N LYS A 133 -1.91 -1.37 -7.11
CA LYS A 133 -2.69 -1.15 -8.36
C LYS A 133 -3.33 0.23 -8.52
N ARG A 134 -3.42 1.01 -7.46
CA ARG A 134 -4.08 2.32 -7.42
C ARG A 134 -3.22 3.41 -6.76
N GLY A 135 -1.97 3.08 -6.45
CA GLY A 135 -1.08 3.94 -5.68
C GLY A 135 0.18 4.31 -6.44
N LYS A 136 1.00 5.15 -5.81
CA LYS A 136 2.37 5.38 -6.26
C LYS A 136 3.24 4.18 -5.92
N GLY A 137 4.28 3.96 -6.73
CA GLY A 137 5.35 3.02 -6.40
C GLY A 137 6.28 3.65 -5.37
N TYR A 138 6.65 2.87 -4.36
CA TYR A 138 7.62 3.26 -3.35
C TYR A 138 8.83 2.34 -3.42
N THR A 139 10.01 2.89 -3.19
CA THR A 139 11.27 2.15 -3.19
C THR A 139 11.97 2.41 -1.86
N ARG A 140 12.45 1.33 -1.23
CA ARG A 140 13.35 1.40 -0.07
C ARG A 140 14.55 0.49 -0.27
N CYS A 141 15.69 0.88 0.28
CA CYS A 141 16.90 0.08 0.29
C CYS A 141 17.10 -0.59 1.66
N PHE A 142 17.60 -1.82 1.65
CA PHE A 142 17.97 -2.57 2.83
C PHE A 142 19.42 -3.03 2.73
N CYS A 143 20.19 -2.89 3.80
CA CYS A 143 21.53 -3.45 3.87
C CYS A 143 21.47 -4.97 4.03
N LEU A 144 22.15 -5.68 3.14
CA LEU A 144 22.42 -7.10 3.25
C LEU A 144 23.64 -7.28 4.16
N LYS A 145 23.56 -8.23 5.10
CA LYS A 145 24.73 -8.61 5.91
C LYS A 145 25.82 -9.12 4.97
N GLU A 146 27.06 -8.70 5.21
CA GLU A 146 28.21 -9.22 4.46
C GLU A 146 28.26 -10.74 4.59
N LYS A 147 28.49 -11.43 3.47
CA LYS A 147 28.77 -12.86 3.50
C LYS A 147 29.98 -13.07 4.39
N LYS A 148 29.82 -13.77 5.52
CA LYS A 148 30.97 -14.30 6.25
C LYS A 148 31.71 -15.21 5.27
N VAL A 149 32.84 -14.74 4.79
CA VAL A 149 33.80 -15.58 4.08
C VAL A 149 34.33 -16.57 5.11
N ILE A 150 33.92 -17.83 5.00
CA ILE A 150 34.50 -18.96 5.73
C ILE A 150 35.58 -19.57 4.85
#